data_AF-W1Y0B8-F1
#
_entry.id   AF-W1Y0B8-F1
#
_cell.length_a   1.000
_cell.length_b   1.000
_cell.length_c   1.000
_cell.angle_alpha   90.00
_cell.angle_beta   90.00
_cell.angle_gamma   90.00
#
_symmetry.space_group_name_H-M   'P 1'
#
loop_
_entity.id
_entity.type
_entity.pdbx_description
1 polymer ?
#
loop_
_entity_poly.entity_id
_entity_poly.type
_entity_poly.pdbx_seq_one_letter_code
_entity_poly.pdbx_strand_id
1 'polypeptide(L)' 'MLLEGEEMKIIKAIGINKTYGNGENKVEALKNINLDIKKGEFVAIVGASGSGKSTLLHILGRRKKSKDNI' A
#
# COMPACT_ATOMS: atom_id res chain seq x y z
N MET A 1 -28.21 -1.21 -23.87
CA MET A 1 -27.85 -0.79 -22.51
C MET A 1 -26.52 -1.44 -22.19
N LEU A 2 -25.42 -0.75 -22.50
CA LEU A 2 -24.09 -1.22 -22.13
C LEU A 2 -24.02 -1.10 -20.61
N LEU A 3 -23.71 -2.19 -19.92
CA LEU A 3 -23.34 -2.14 -18.52
C LEU A 3 -22.12 -1.23 -18.45
N GLU A 4 -22.26 -0.06 -17.82
CA GLU A 4 -21.15 0.84 -17.54
C GLU A 4 -20.08 0.01 -16.85
N GLY A 5 -18.94 -0.13 -17.52
CA GLY A 5 -17.91 -1.08 -17.13
C GLY A 5 -17.51 -0.84 -15.69
N GLU A 6 -17.47 -1.90 -14.89
CA GLU A 6 -16.79 -1.84 -13.61
C GLU A 6 -15.41 -1.23 -13.85
N GLU A 7 -15.13 -0.09 -13.22
CA GLU A 7 -13.80 0.51 -13.27
C GLU A 7 -12.80 -0.54 -12.77
N MET A 8 -12.09 -1.17 -13.71
CA MET A 8 -11.14 -2.23 -13.39
C MET A 8 -10.01 -1.64 -12.55
N LYS A 9 -10.10 -1.85 -11.23
CA LYS A 9 -9.01 -1.58 -10.29
C LYS A 9 -7.88 -2.55 -10.59
N ILE A 10 -6.69 -2.01 -10.90
CA ILE A 10 -5.49 -2.82 -11.15
C ILE A 10 -4.70 -3.07 -9.87
N ILE A 11 -4.80 -2.17 -8.89
CA ILE A 11 -4.22 -2.33 -7.55
C ILE A 11 -5.30 -1.98 -6.51
N LYS A 12 -5.46 -2.87 -5.52
CA LYS A 12 -6.30 -2.67 -4.34
C LYS A 12 -5.50 -3.04 -3.09
N ALA A 13 -5.37 -2.10 -2.17
CA ALA A 13 -4.71 -2.26 -0.88
C ALA A 13 -5.68 -1.86 0.22
N ILE A 14 -5.92 -2.77 1.17
CA ILE A 14 -6.89 -2.58 2.25
C ILE A 14 -6.17 -2.82 3.57
N GLY A 15 -6.23 -1.85 4.48
CA GLY A 15 -5.71 -1.98 5.83
C GLY A 15 -4.23 -2.33 5.92
N ILE A 16 -3.41 -1.84 4.99
CA ILE A 16 -1.98 -2.18 4.96
C ILE A 16 -1.28 -1.53 6.16
N ASN A 17 -0.73 -2.39 7.01
CA ASN A 17 0.08 -2.01 8.14
C ASN A 17 1.50 -2.56 7.93
N LYS A 18 2.51 -1.78 8.32
CA LYS A 18 3.88 -2.25 8.31
C LYS A 18 4.65 -1.67 9.48
N THR A 19 5.14 -2.58 10.30
CA THR A 19 6.10 -2.29 11.37
C THR A 19 7.48 -2.87 11.01
N TYR A 20 8.52 -2.13 11.38
CA TYR A 20 9.91 -2.59 11.40
C TYR A 20 10.46 -2.53 12.83
N GLY A 21 11.50 -3.32 13.09
CA GLY A 21 12.09 -3.43 14.43
C GLY A 21 11.20 -4.20 15.41
N ASN A 22 11.68 -4.34 16.64
CA ASN A 22 11.02 -5.02 17.76
C ASN A 22 11.29 -4.25 19.07
N GLY A 23 10.44 -4.45 20.07
CA GLY A 23 10.59 -3.82 21.39
C GLY A 23 10.56 -2.29 21.32
N GLU A 24 11.49 -1.64 22.00
CA GLU A 24 11.59 -0.17 22.06
C GLU A 24 11.99 0.47 20.71
N ASN A 25 12.61 -0.30 19.80
CA ASN A 25 13.01 0.16 18.46
C ASN A 25 11.92 -0.08 17.40
N LYS A 26 10.66 -0.26 17.82
CA LYS A 26 9.53 -0.49 16.91
C LYS A 26 9.20 0.79 16.15
N VAL A 27 9.16 0.72 14.82
CA VAL A 27 8.72 1.81 13.95
C VAL A 27 7.55 1.37 13.09
N GLU A 28 6.42 2.05 13.24
CA GLU A 28 5.24 1.87 12.40
C GLU A 28 5.37 2.70 11.13
N ALA A 29 5.95 2.08 10.09
CA ALA A 29 6.19 2.70 8.80
C ALA A 29 4.91 2.91 7.97
N LEU A 30 3.91 2.04 8.11
CA LEU A 30 2.58 2.21 7.49
C LEU A 30 1.51 1.89 8.52
N LYS A 31 0.48 2.74 8.58
CA LYS A 31 -0.63 2.64 9.52
C LYS A 31 -1.95 2.68 8.75
N ASN A 32 -2.62 1.54 8.67
CA ASN A 32 -3.95 1.37 8.05
C ASN A 32 -4.09 2.04 6.67
N ILE A 33 -3.15 1.77 5.76
CA ILE A 33 -3.17 2.38 4.42
C ILE A 33 -4.19 1.67 3.54
N ASN A 34 -5.08 2.46 2.94
CA ASN A 34 -6.08 2.03 1.98
C ASN A 34 -5.84 2.76 0.66
N LEU A 35 -5.76 2.04 -0.44
CA LEU A 35 -5.44 2.59 -1.77
C LEU A 35 -6.09 1.75 -2.86
N ASP A 36 -6.77 2.43 -3.78
CA ASP A 36 -7.31 1.85 -5.00
C ASP A 36 -6.72 2.61 -6.19
N ILE A 37 -6.13 1.88 -7.14
CA ILE A 37 -5.62 2.45 -8.40
C ILE A 37 -6.32 1.75 -9.55
N LYS A 38 -6.90 2.54 -10.46
CA LYS A 38 -7.61 2.07 -11.65
C LYS A 38 -6.63 1.82 -12.79
N LYS A 39 -7.02 0.93 -13.71
CA LYS A 39 -6.25 0.68 -14.92
C LYS A 39 -6.11 1.97 -15.73
N GLY A 40 -4.88 2.32 -16.07
CA GLY A 40 -4.57 3.51 -16.87
C GLY A 40 -4.31 4.80 -16.07
N GLU A 41 -4.46 4.78 -14.74
CA GLU A 41 -4.09 5.92 -13.91
C GLU A 41 -2.57 6.07 -13.81
N PHE A 42 -2.10 7.31 -13.95
CA PHE A 42 -0.72 7.68 -13.65
C PHE A 42 -0.67 8.36 -12.28
N VAL A 43 -0.10 7.68 -11.29
CA VAL A 43 -0.16 8.08 -9.88
C VAL A 43 1.24 8.38 -9.34
N ALA A 44 1.39 9.47 -8.59
CA ALA A 44 2.60 9.81 -7.86
C ALA A 44 2.37 9.71 -6.33
N ILE A 45 3.33 9.12 -5.61
CA ILE A 45 3.32 9.05 -4.14
C ILE A 45 4.34 10.08 -3.61
N VAL A 46 3.85 11.07 -2.87
CA VAL A 46 4.64 12.18 -2.34
C VAL A 46 4.55 12.27 -0.81
N GLY A 47 5.50 12.96 -0.18
CA GLY A 47 5.57 13.12 1.28
C GLY A 47 7.00 13.26 1.79
N ALA A 48 7.16 13.68 3.05
CA ALA A 48 8.45 13.92 3.69
C ALA A 48 9.37 12.68 3.70
N SER A 49 10.68 12.88 3.85
CA SER A 49 11.62 11.75 4.04
C SER A 49 11.20 10.90 5.26
N GLY A 50 11.28 9.57 5.13
CA GLY A 50 10.87 8.65 6.19
C GLY A 50 9.36 8.37 6.32
N SER A 51 8.49 9.00 5.52
CA SER A 51 7.02 8.85 5.63
C SER A 51 6.44 7.49 5.17
N GLY A 52 7.28 6.51 4.85
CA GLY A 52 6.84 5.18 4.41
C GLY A 52 6.57 5.00 2.91
N LYS A 53 6.86 6.00 2.05
CA LYS A 53 6.62 5.90 0.59
C LYS A 53 7.28 4.67 -0.05
N SER A 54 8.58 4.48 0.16
CA SER A 54 9.32 3.33 -0.37
C SER A 54 8.83 2.02 0.26
N THR A 55 8.40 2.03 1.53
CA THR A 55 7.78 0.88 2.17
C THR A 55 6.47 0.50 1.48
N LEU A 56 5.60 1.48 1.20
CA LEU A 56 4.36 1.27 0.46
C LEU A 56 4.63 0.72 -0.94
N LEU A 57 5.54 1.35 -1.70
CA LEU A 57 5.94 0.88 -3.03
C LEU A 57 6.54 -0.53 -3.02
N HIS A 58 7.34 -0.89 -2.02
CA HIS A 58 7.88 -2.25 -1.88
C HIS A 58 6.78 -3.31 -1.64
N ILE A 59 5.71 -2.95 -0.94
CA ILE A 59 4.57 -3.83 -0.70
C ILE A 59 3.75 -3.98 -1.99
N LEU A 60 3.43 -2.86 -2.65
CA LEU A 60 2.64 -2.84 -3.89
C LEU A 60 3.38 -3.50 -5.07
N GLY A 61 4.69 -3.27 -5.20
CA GLY A 61 5.53 -3.76 -6.31
C GLY A 61 6.20 -5.12 -6.09
N ARG A 62 5.95 -5.78 -4.95
CA ARG A 62 6.42 -7.13 -4.57
C ARG A 62 7.93 -7.29 -4.30
N ARG A 63 8.30 -7.14 -3.00
CA ARG A 63 9.41 -7.91 -2.37
C ARG A 63 9.17 -8.29 -0.89
N LYS A 64 7.94 -8.68 -0.49
CA LYS A 64 7.63 -9.57 0.65
C LYS A 64 6.10 -9.71 0.75
N LYS A 65 5.57 -10.93 0.98
CA LYS A 65 4.19 -11.07 1.48
C LYS A 65 4.16 -10.41 2.86
N SER A 66 3.19 -9.52 3.11
CA SER A 66 2.79 -9.22 4.50
C SER A 66 2.39 -10.56 5.09
N LYS A 67 3.17 -11.08 6.03
CA LYS A 67 2.65 -12.13 6.90
C LYS A 67 1.75 -11.39 7.86
N ASP A 68 0.45 -11.50 7.62
CA ASP A 68 -0.54 -11.16 8.61
C ASP A 68 -0.36 -12.21 9.73
N ASN A 69 -0.02 -11.73 10.93
CA ASN A 69 0.02 -12.56 12.12
C ASN A 69 -1.42 -12.99 12.41
N ILE A 70 -1.68 -14.30 12.35
CA ILE A 70 -2.70 -14.94 13.19
C ILE A 70 -2.08 -15.11 14.57
#